data_AF-A0A442JDH5-F1
#
_entry.id   AF-A0A442JDH5-F1
#
_cell.length_a   1.000
_cell.length_b   1.000
_cell.length_c   1.000
_cell.angle_alpha   90.00
_cell.angle_beta   90.00
_cell.angle_gamma   90.00
#
_symmetry.space_group_name_H-M   'P 1'
#
loop_
_entity.id
_entity.type
_entity.pdbx_description
1 polymer ?
#
loop_
_entity_poly.entity_id
_entity_poly.type
_entity_poly.pdbx_seq_one_letter_code
_entity_poly.pdbx_strand_id
1 'polypeptide(L)'
;MGDFNMEPGSVEYRRIVGSTPYHRGAAYLDGFVDAAAVAGEPTSDFHTHVKTIDGRLARRRLDHCFVGGMLAGRVRSVSADTGEVASDHFPLRVDIDMETPFATGTGCG
;
A
#
# COMPACT_ATOMS: atom_id res chain seq x y z
N MET A 1 -1.37 -9.27 -0.30
CA MET A 1 -0.29 -8.59 0.45
C MET A 1 0.94 -9.46 0.39
N GLY A 2 2.13 -8.88 0.34
CA GLY A 2 3.42 -9.58 0.36
C GLY A 2 4.41 -8.93 -0.60
N ASP A 3 5.51 -9.61 -0.86
CA ASP A 3 6.54 -9.18 -1.79
C ASP A 3 6.07 -9.30 -3.25
N PHE A 4 5.96 -8.17 -3.95
CA PHE A 4 5.67 -8.12 -5.38
C PHE A 4 6.94 -7.88 -6.22
N ASN A 5 8.10 -7.73 -5.58
CA ASN A 5 9.40 -7.49 -6.19
C ASN A 5 9.38 -6.32 -7.21
N MET A 6 8.65 -5.25 -6.85
CA MET A 6 8.50 -4.05 -7.67
C MET A 6 8.43 -2.82 -6.76
N GLU A 7 8.84 -1.66 -7.27
CA GLU A 7 8.76 -0.41 -6.50
C GLU A 7 7.48 0.37 -6.81
N PRO A 8 7.03 1.24 -5.88
CA PRO A 8 5.94 2.17 -6.13
C PRO A 8 6.19 2.99 -7.41
N GLY A 9 5.19 3.09 -8.28
CA GLY A 9 5.28 3.84 -9.53
C GLY A 9 5.94 3.12 -10.72
N SER A 10 6.45 1.89 -10.52
CA SER A 10 6.89 1.01 -11.62
C SER A 10 5.76 0.70 -12.62
N VAL A 11 6.09 0.09 -13.76
CA VAL A 11 5.09 -0.25 -14.79
C VAL A 11 4.17 -1.35 -14.25
N GLU A 12 4.75 -2.33 -13.58
CA GLU A 12 4.10 -3.45 -12.91
C GLU A 12 3.13 -2.96 -11.84
N TYR A 13 3.60 -2.03 -10.98
CA TYR A 13 2.78 -1.42 -9.95
C TYR A 13 1.54 -0.72 -10.55
N ARG A 14 1.75 0.08 -11.59
CA ARG A 14 0.66 0.80 -12.28
C ARG A 14 -0.32 -0.11 -13.02
N ARG A 15 0.06 -1.34 -13.35
CA ARG A 15 -0.88 -2.33 -13.90
C ARG A 15 -1.86 -2.84 -12.85
N ILE A 16 -1.47 -2.84 -11.57
CA ILE A 16 -2.32 -3.29 -10.46
C ILE A 16 -3.22 -2.15 -9.97
N VAL A 17 -2.62 -0.98 -9.67
CA VAL A 17 -3.38 0.15 -9.10
C VAL A 17 -4.03 1.06 -10.16
N GLY A 18 -3.74 0.80 -11.44
CA GLY A 18 -4.11 1.65 -12.55
C GLY A 18 -3.23 2.91 -12.69
N SER A 19 -3.42 3.62 -13.79
CA SER A 19 -2.97 5.01 -13.93
C SER A 19 -3.99 5.93 -13.28
N THR A 20 -3.50 6.90 -12.51
CA THR A 20 -4.24 7.88 -11.68
C THR A 20 -5.66 8.19 -12.16
N PRO A 21 -6.69 8.17 -11.29
CA PRO A 21 -8.03 8.59 -11.68
C PRO A 21 -8.03 10.05 -12.13
N TYR A 22 -9.03 10.41 -12.95
CA TYR A 22 -9.28 11.79 -13.41
C TYR A 22 -9.28 12.85 -12.28
N HIS A 23 -9.52 12.42 -11.03
CA HIS A 23 -9.35 13.20 -9.82
C HIS A 23 -8.28 12.60 -8.89
N ARG A 24 -7.42 13.45 -8.32
CA ARG A 24 -6.38 13.07 -7.35
C ARG A 24 -7.03 12.41 -6.12
N GLY A 25 -6.65 11.16 -5.83
CA GLY A 25 -7.13 10.42 -4.65
C GLY A 25 -8.42 9.62 -4.83
N ALA A 26 -8.99 9.56 -6.04
CA ALA A 26 -10.11 8.65 -6.28
C ALA A 26 -9.66 7.18 -6.22
N ALA A 27 -10.48 6.32 -5.63
CA ALA A 27 -10.34 4.87 -5.73
C ALA A 27 -11.50 4.37 -6.59
N TYR A 28 -11.21 3.67 -7.68
CA TYR A 28 -12.25 3.00 -8.45
C TYR A 28 -12.80 1.84 -7.63
N LEU A 29 -14.13 1.71 -7.55
CA LEU A 29 -14.79 0.70 -6.72
C LEU A 29 -14.30 -0.72 -7.04
N ASP A 30 -14.12 -1.01 -8.34
CA ASP A 30 -13.65 -2.29 -8.87
C ASP A 30 -12.12 -2.37 -9.03
N GLY A 31 -11.40 -1.31 -8.66
CA GLY A 31 -9.94 -1.23 -8.77
C GLY A 31 -9.24 -1.61 -7.47
N PHE A 32 -7.94 -1.88 -7.57
CA PHE A 32 -7.06 -1.99 -6.41
C PHE A 32 -6.35 -0.66 -6.14
N VAL A 33 -6.07 -0.39 -4.87
CA VAL A 33 -5.21 0.72 -4.44
C VAL A 33 -4.16 0.20 -3.46
N ASP A 34 -2.96 0.79 -3.45
CA ASP A 34 -1.94 0.48 -2.46
C ASP A 34 -2.32 1.12 -1.11
N ALA A 35 -2.47 0.30 -0.07
CA ALA A 35 -2.79 0.77 1.28
C ALA A 35 -1.79 1.83 1.77
N ALA A 36 -0.50 1.71 1.42
CA ALA A 36 0.50 2.69 1.79
C ALA A 36 0.25 4.05 1.12
N ALA A 37 -0.18 4.04 -0.15
CA ALA A 37 -0.53 5.27 -0.87
C ALA A 37 -1.80 5.92 -0.29
N VAL A 38 -2.78 5.12 0.12
CA VAL A 38 -4.02 5.60 0.73
C VAL A 38 -3.79 6.18 2.12
N ALA A 39 -2.96 5.54 2.93
CA ALA A 39 -2.58 6.03 4.26
C ALA A 39 -1.66 7.27 4.21
N GLY A 40 -1.31 7.75 3.02
CA GLY A 40 -0.48 8.93 2.83
C GLY A 40 1.01 8.68 3.06
N GLU A 41 1.54 7.61 2.45
CA GLU A 41 2.93 7.11 2.50
C GLU A 41 3.72 7.54 3.74
N PRO A 42 3.86 6.67 4.76
CA PRO A 42 4.38 7.06 6.06
C PRO A 42 5.87 7.47 5.99
N THR A 43 6.13 8.77 5.88
CA THR A 43 7.48 9.38 5.89
C THR A 43 8.40 8.95 4.73
N SER A 44 9.50 9.68 4.55
CA SER A 44 10.50 9.40 3.52
C SER A 44 11.33 8.13 3.77
N ASP A 45 11.25 7.49 4.94
CA ASP A 45 12.05 6.31 5.29
C ASP A 45 11.22 5.01 5.37
N PHE A 46 10.01 4.98 4.81
CA PHE A 46 9.22 3.76 4.76
C PHE A 46 9.74 2.81 3.67
N HIS A 47 10.32 1.70 4.12
CA HIS A 47 10.86 0.64 3.28
C HIS A 47 10.57 -0.72 3.92
N THR A 48 10.39 -1.73 3.07
CA THR A 48 10.08 -3.11 3.49
C THR A 48 11.20 -4.07 3.17
N HIS A 49 12.26 -3.60 2.50
CA HIS A 49 13.42 -4.42 2.19
C HIS A 49 14.70 -3.59 2.24
N VAL A 50 15.78 -4.17 2.78
CA VAL A 50 17.12 -3.58 2.77
C VAL A 50 18.16 -4.57 2.25
N LYS A 51 19.03 -4.13 1.32
CA LYS A 51 20.13 -4.96 0.83
C LYS A 51 21.32 -4.11 0.43
N THR A 52 22.52 -4.63 0.62
CA THR A 52 23.73 -4.03 0.08
C THR A 52 23.91 -4.44 -1.38
N ILE A 53 23.90 -3.47 -2.29
CA ILE A 53 24.11 -3.65 -3.73
C ILE A 53 25.30 -2.79 -4.12
N ASP A 54 26.33 -3.39 -4.73
CA ASP A 54 27.57 -2.71 -5.13
C ASP A 54 28.20 -1.88 -3.99
N GLY A 55 28.17 -2.41 -2.77
CA GLY A 55 28.70 -1.75 -1.57
C GLY A 55 27.84 -0.60 -1.02
N ARG A 56 26.66 -0.34 -1.59
CA ARG A 56 25.72 0.69 -1.13
C ARG A 56 24.47 0.06 -0.52
N LEU A 57 24.01 0.61 0.61
CA LEU A 57 22.76 0.19 1.23
C LEU A 57 21.58 0.69 0.40
N ALA A 58 20.82 -0.23 -0.18
CA ALA A 58 19.59 0.06 -0.90
C ALA A 58 18.40 -0.25 0.00
N ARG A 59 17.55 0.75 0.24
CA ARG A 59 16.26 0.63 0.93
C ARG A 59 15.17 0.71 -0.12
N ARG A 60 14.31 -0.31 -0.17
CA ARG A 60 13.26 -0.44 -1.19
C ARG A 60 11.94 -0.79 -0.55
N ARG A 61 10.84 -0.40 -1.19
CA ARG A 61 9.51 -0.90 -0.84
C ARG A 61 9.09 -1.94 -1.88
N LEU A 62 9.19 -3.21 -1.51
CA LEU A 62 8.86 -4.36 -2.39
C LEU A 62 7.62 -5.10 -1.89
N ASP A 63 7.42 -5.13 -0.58
CA ASP A 63 6.18 -5.60 0.01
C ASP A 63 5.07 -4.56 -0.09
N HIS A 64 3.93 -4.98 -0.64
CA HIS A 64 2.73 -4.15 -0.79
C HIS A 64 1.49 -4.82 -0.22
N CYS A 65 0.53 -3.99 0.16
CA CYS A 65 -0.83 -4.41 0.46
C CYS A 65 -1.79 -3.68 -0.47
N PHE A 66 -2.23 -4.37 -1.53
CA PHE A 66 -3.30 -3.88 -2.38
C PHE A 66 -4.66 -4.20 -1.76
N VAL A 67 -5.51 -3.19 -1.64
CA VAL A 67 -6.88 -3.31 -1.15
C VAL A 67 -7.85 -2.90 -2.25
N GLY A 68 -9.03 -3.52 -2.31
CA GLY A 68 -10.08 -3.09 -3.22
C GLY A 68 -10.53 -1.67 -2.89
N GLY A 69 -10.95 -0.89 -3.89
CA GLY A 69 -11.30 0.52 -3.71
C GLY A 69 -12.34 0.78 -2.61
N MET A 70 -13.27 -0.15 -2.40
CA MET A 70 -14.25 -0.10 -1.30
C MET A 70 -13.61 -0.11 0.10
N LEU A 71 -12.42 -0.70 0.26
CA LEU A 71 -11.68 -0.75 1.52
C LEU A 71 -10.68 0.40 1.67
N ALA A 72 -10.46 1.22 0.63
CA ALA A 72 -9.48 2.30 0.66
C ALA A 72 -9.73 3.24 1.85
N GLY A 73 -10.96 3.76 2.00
CA GLY A 73 -11.33 4.65 3.10
C GLY A 73 -11.33 4.00 4.49
N ARG A 74 -11.06 2.69 4.58
CA ARG A 74 -10.98 1.94 5.84
C ARG A 74 -9.54 1.70 6.30
N VAL A 75 -8.54 1.97 5.45
CA VAL A 75 -7.14 1.87 5.85
C VAL A 75 -6.84 2.97 6.86
N ARG A 76 -6.50 2.59 8.09
CA ARG A 76 -6.22 3.53 9.20
C ARG A 76 -4.74 3.89 9.28
N SER A 77 -3.87 2.91 9.07
CA SER A 77 -2.43 3.08 9.16
C SER A 77 -1.71 1.99 8.36
N VAL A 78 -0.46 2.31 7.98
CA VAL A 78 0.49 1.38 7.40
C VAL A 78 1.84 1.62 8.05
N SER A 79 2.57 0.56 8.37
CA SER A 79 3.94 0.64 8.89
C SER A 79 4.76 -0.58 8.47
N ALA A 80 6.09 -0.40 8.43
CA ALA A 80 7.04 -1.49 8.31
C ALA A 80 7.81 -1.59 9.63
N ASP A 81 8.01 -2.81 10.12
CA ASP A 81 8.82 -3.04 11.31
C ASP A 81 10.31 -3.14 10.96
N THR A 82 10.92 -1.97 10.74
CA THR A 82 12.35 -1.85 10.37
C THR A 82 13.31 -2.20 11.50
N GLY A 83 12.79 -2.48 12.71
CA GLY A 83 13.58 -2.96 13.83
C GLY A 83 13.86 -4.47 13.78
N GLU A 84 13.09 -5.22 12.98
CA GLU A 84 13.22 -6.66 12.92
C GLU A 84 14.36 -7.12 12.02
N VAL A 85 15.22 -7.99 12.55
CA VAL A 85 16.50 -8.38 11.93
C VAL A 85 16.52 -9.81 11.39
N ALA A 86 15.37 -10.49 11.43
CA ALA A 86 15.27 -11.90 11.03
C ALA A 86 15.35 -12.13 9.51
N SER A 87 15.18 -11.07 8.70
CA SER A 87 15.20 -11.10 7.24
C SER A 87 15.71 -9.76 6.70
N ASP A 88 16.11 -9.74 5.42
CA ASP A 88 16.32 -8.51 4.65
C ASP A 88 14.99 -7.84 4.26
N HIS A 89 13.85 -8.55 4.43
CA HIS A 89 12.51 -7.98 4.37
C HIS A 89 11.96 -7.68 5.78
N PHE A 90 11.41 -6.49 5.95
CA PHE A 90 10.75 -6.03 7.17
C PHE A 90 9.25 -6.32 7.10
N PRO A 91 8.64 -6.87 8.18
CA PRO A 91 7.20 -7.12 8.24
C PRO A 91 6.38 -5.86 7.92
N LEU A 92 5.47 -5.97 6.95
CA LEU A 92 4.51 -4.92 6.62
C LEU A 92 3.23 -5.12 7.44
N ARG A 93 2.80 -4.08 8.16
CA ARG A 93 1.54 -4.03 8.90
C ARG A 93 0.59 -3.01 8.29
N VAL A 94 -0.68 -3.42 8.17
CA VAL A 94 -1.77 -2.57 7.70
C VAL A 94 -2.94 -2.74 8.65
N ASP A 95 -3.40 -1.64 9.25
CA ASP A 95 -4.59 -1.66 10.10
C ASP A 95 -5.80 -1.18 9.26
N ILE A 96 -6.83 -2.03 9.17
CA ILE A 96 -8.05 -1.79 8.39
C ILE A 96 -9.26 -1.81 9.33
N ASP A 97 -10.14 -0.82 9.20
CA ASP A 97 -11.42 -0.79 9.90
C ASP A 97 -12.42 -1.77 9.29
N MET A 98 -12.69 -2.87 9.98
CA MET A 98 -13.72 -3.84 9.59
C MET A 98 -15.00 -3.71 10.43
N GLU A 99 -14.96 -2.94 11.52
CA GLU A 99 -16.03 -2.88 12.51
C GLU A 99 -17.07 -1.82 12.16
N THR A 100 -16.64 -0.70 11.54
CA THR A 100 -17.58 0.32 11.07
C THR A 100 -18.41 -0.23 9.91
N PRO A 101 -19.76 -0.28 9.96
CA PRO A 101 -20.56 -0.74 8.83
C PRO A 101 -20.32 0.13 7.58
N PHE A 102 -20.40 -0.46 6.39
CA PHE A 102 -20.46 0.35 5.18
C PHE A 102 -21.75 1.17 5.23
N ALA A 103 -21.70 2.44 4.80
CA ALA A 103 -22.93 3.21 4.62
C ALA A 103 -23.84 2.42 3.67
N THR A 104 -24.99 1.97 4.18
CA THR A 104 -26.03 1.40 3.35
C THR A 104 -26.53 2.53 2.46
N GLY A 105 -26.15 2.48 1.18
CA GLY A 105 -26.63 3.44 0.20
C GLY A 105 -28.15 3.48 0.27
N THR A 106 -28.72 4.61 0.71
CA THR A 106 -30.13 4.86 0.51
C THR A 106 -30.28 5.08 -0.98
N GLY A 107 -30.69 4.05 -1.71
CA GLY A 107 -31.10 4.20 -3.10
C GLY A 107 -32.24 5.20 -3.15
N CYS A 108 -32.01 6.36 -3.75
CA CYS A 108 -33.11 7.17 -4.26
C CYS A 108 -33.70 6.39 -5.44
N GLY A 109 -34.96 5.97 -5.28
CA GLY A 109 -35.85 5.74 -6.41
C GLY A 109 -36.29 7.05 -7.08
#